data_AF-A0A3R6F340-F1
#
_entry.id   AF-A0A3R6F340-F1
#
_cell.length_a   1.000
_cell.length_b   1.000
_cell.length_c   1.000
_cell.angle_alpha   90.00
_cell.angle_beta   90.00
_cell.angle_gamma   90.00
#
_symmetry.space_group_name_H-M   'P 1'
#
loop_
_entity.id
_entity.type
_entity.pdbx_description
1 polymer ?
#
loop_
_entity_poly.entity_id
_entity_poly.type
_entity_poly.pdbx_seq_one_letter_code
_entity_poly.pdbx_strand_id
1 'polypeptide(L)' 'MKIKIIGSCNMCGKQVHEHGFVKEGDKLFHRSCYEKQFASHSKKPYQYARKKSCFSGSP' A
#
# COMPACT_ATOMS: atom_id res chain seq x y z
N MET A 1 12.06 -5.77 16.04
CA MET A 1 11.86 -6.30 14.66
C MET A 1 12.68 -5.43 13.71
N LYS A 2 13.66 -5.99 12.98
CA LYS A 2 14.47 -5.23 12.01
C LYS A 2 13.70 -5.14 10.69
N ILE A 3 13.44 -3.93 10.20
CA ILE A 3 12.73 -3.73 8.94
C ILE A 3 13.75 -3.87 7.80
N LYS A 4 13.48 -4.78 6.85
CA LYS A 4 14.35 -5.02 5.69
C LYS A 4 13.94 -4.13 4.52
N ILE A 5 14.89 -3.38 3.99
CA ILE A 5 14.70 -2.54 2.79
C ILE A 5 14.96 -3.41 1.56
N ILE A 6 14.05 -3.37 0.60
CA ILE A 6 14.13 -4.18 -0.63
C ILE A 6 14.51 -3.36 -1.87
N GLY A 7 14.46 -2.04 -1.78
CA GLY A 7 14.76 -1.14 -2.88
C GLY A 7 14.22 0.27 -2.66
N SER A 8 14.04 1.01 -3.73
CA SER A 8 13.56 2.40 -3.70
C SER A 8 12.28 2.55 -4.53
N CYS A 9 11.37 3.39 -4.07
CA CYS A 9 10.11 3.64 -4.75
C CYS A 9 10.36 4.47 -6.01
N ASN A 10 9.88 3.97 -7.14
CA ASN A 10 10.02 4.64 -8.42
C ASN A 10 9.21 5.95 -8.53
N MET A 11 8.22 6.17 -7.65
CA MET A 11 7.38 7.37 -7.65
C MET A 11 7.89 8.48 -6.72
N CYS A 12 8.42 8.14 -5.54
CA CYS A 12 8.90 9.14 -4.57
C CYS A 12 10.41 9.07 -4.27
N GLY A 13 11.13 8.10 -4.83
CA GLY A 13 12.57 7.88 -4.62
C GLY A 13 12.95 7.34 -3.24
N LYS A 14 12.01 7.23 -2.29
CA LYS A 14 12.30 6.79 -0.90
C LYS A 14 12.43 5.27 -0.79
N GLN A 15 13.12 4.81 0.25
CA GLN A 15 13.32 3.40 0.55
C GLN A 15 11.99 2.66 0.75
N VAL A 16 11.86 1.50 0.12
CA VAL A 16 10.70 0.61 0.19
C VAL A 16 11.04 -0.57 1.07
N HIS A 17 10.16 -0.82 2.03
CA HIS A 17 10.33 -1.89 3.01
C HIS A 17 9.65 -3.16 2.48
N GLU A 18 10.15 -4.34 2.86
CA GLU A 18 9.61 -5.64 2.42
C GLU A 18 8.12 -5.82 2.77
N HIS A 19 7.65 -5.14 3.82
CA HIS A 19 6.24 -5.09 4.19
C HIS A 19 5.53 -3.89 3.55
N GLY A 20 4.57 -4.16 2.66
CA GLY A 20 3.60 -3.16 2.18
C GLY A 20 4.04 -2.38 0.94
N PHE A 21 4.68 -3.04 -0.01
CA PHE A 21 5.02 -2.47 -1.31
C PHE A 21 4.19 -3.08 -2.44
N VAL A 22 4.19 -2.41 -3.59
CA VAL A 22 3.63 -2.88 -4.84
C VAL A 22 4.77 -3.00 -5.84
N LYS A 23 4.87 -4.16 -6.52
CA LYS A 23 5.83 -4.38 -7.60
C LYS A 23 5.06 -4.53 -8.90
N GLU A 24 5.40 -3.71 -9.88
CA GLU A 24 4.81 -3.75 -11.22
C GLU A 24 5.95 -3.87 -12.23
N GLY A 25 6.11 -5.06 -12.82
CA GLY A 25 7.32 -5.41 -13.58
C GLY A 25 8.57 -5.29 -12.70
N ASP A 26 9.56 -4.52 -13.15
CA ASP A 26 10.80 -4.24 -12.42
C ASP A 26 10.73 -3.01 -11.51
N LYS A 27 9.57 -2.35 -11.42
CA LYS A 27 9.40 -1.13 -10.64
C LYS A 27 8.80 -1.42 -9.27
N LEU A 28 9.40 -0.84 -8.24
CA LEU A 28 8.91 -0.89 -6.86
C LEU A 28 8.17 0.40 -6.50
N PHE A 29 7.05 0.27 -5.80
CA PHE A 29 6.26 1.39 -5.34
C PHE A 29 5.82 1.20 -3.89
N HIS A 30 5.80 2.27 -3.10
CA HIS A 30 5.02 2.23 -1.86
C HIS A 30 3.55 2.07 -2.21
N ARG A 31 2.81 1.33 -1.38
CA ARG A 31 1.37 1.16 -1.56
C ARG A 31 0.64 2.50 -1.75
N SER A 32 0.93 3.48 -0.89
CA SER A 32 0.32 4.82 -0.99
C SER A 32 0.74 5.59 -2.24
N CYS A 33 1.96 5.39 -2.73
CA CYS A 33 2.45 6.03 -3.96
C CYS A 33 1.80 5.42 -5.20
N TYR A 34 1.67 4.10 -5.21
CA TYR A 34 0.96 3.36 -6.25
C TYR A 34 -0.52 3.77 -6.24
N GLU A 35 -1.17 3.77 -5.08
CA GLU A 35 -2.56 4.23 -4.95
C GLU A 35 -2.72 5.68 -5.46
N LYS A 36 -1.84 6.63 -5.16
CA LYS A 36 -1.96 7.99 -5.71
C LYS A 36 -1.85 8.05 -7.22
N GLN A 37 -0.96 7.25 -7.82
CA GLN A 37 -0.78 7.24 -9.28
C GLN A 37 -1.95 6.59 -10.01
N PHE A 38 -2.55 5.55 -9.41
CA PHE A 38 -3.61 4.75 -10.05
C PHE A 38 -5.02 5.01 -9.49
N ALA A 39 -5.17 5.80 -8.42
CA ALA A 39 -6.47 6.17 -7.83
C ALA A 39 -7.33 6.98 -8.80
N SER A 40 -6.72 7.77 -9.68
CA SER A 40 -7.48 8.52 -10.70
C SER A 40 -8.15 7.61 -11.74
N HIS A 41 -7.76 6.34 -11.85
CA HIS A 41 -8.33 5.40 -12.82
C HIS A 41 -9.16 4.26 -12.19
N SER A 42 -9.13 4.09 -10.87
CA SER A 42 -9.76 2.94 -10.21
C SER A 42 -10.96 3.33 -9.36
N LYS A 43 -12.14 3.39 -10.01
CA LYS A 43 -13.45 3.14 -9.36
C LYS A 43 -13.59 1.67 -8.93
N LYS A 44 -12.55 1.09 -8.35
CA LYS A 44 -12.67 -0.13 -7.58
C LYS A 44 -11.98 0.13 -6.26
N PRO A 45 -12.73 0.32 -5.15
CA PRO A 45 -12.12 0.07 -3.86
C PRO A 45 -11.60 -1.35 -3.98
N TYR A 46 -10.29 -1.53 -3.98
CA TYR A 46 -9.74 -2.80 -3.59
C TYR A 46 -10.20 -2.94 -2.14
N GLN A 47 -11.41 -3.49 -1.96
CA GLN A 47 -11.96 -3.91 -0.69
C GLN A 47 -11.06 -5.05 -0.27
N TYR A 48 -9.88 -4.71 0.25
CA TYR A 48 -9.29 -5.54 1.28
C TYR A 48 -10.41 -5.59 2.32
N ALA A 49 -10.99 -6.78 2.51
CA ALA A 49 -11.89 -7.04 3.60
C ALA A 49 -11.15 -6.65 4.87
N ARG A 50 -11.34 -5.40 5.31
CA ARG A 50 -11.26 -5.07 6.72
C ARG A 50 -12.31 -6.01 7.28
N LYS A 51 -11.86 -7.12 7.90
CA LYS A 51 -12.68 -7.81 8.88
C LYS A 51 -13.11 -6.69 9.82
N LYS A 52 -14.34 -6.22 9.60
CA LYS A 52 -15.02 -5.25 10.41
C LYS A 52 -15.28 -6.04 11.68
N SER A 53 -14.31 -6.04 12.60
CA SER A 53 -14.54 -6.50 13.95
C SER A 53 -15.68 -5.65 14.48
N CYS A 54 -16.84 -6.29 14.66
CA CYS A 54 -17.99 -5.71 15.32
C CYS A 54 -17.54 -5.35 16.74
N PHE A 55 -17.31 -4.09 17.02
CA PHE A 55 -17.32 -3.61 18.39
C PHE A 55 -18.42 -2.57 18.49
N SER A 56 -19.59 -3.08 18.87
CA SER A 56 -20.71 -2.29 19.39
C SER A 56 -20.21 -1.54 20.62
N GLY A 57 -20.42 -0.23 20.65
CA GLY A 57 -20.07 0.62 21.78
C GLY A 57 -20.84 1.91 21.69
N SER A 58 -22.14 1.81 21.98
CA SER A 58 -23.06 2.93 22.21
C SER A 58 -22.57 3.80 23.38
N PRO A 59 -22.76 5.13 23.36
CA PRO A 59 -23.04 5.86 24.58
C PRO A 59 -24.48 5.59 25.06
#